data_AF-A0A445H7D8-F1
#
_entry.id   AF-A0A445H7D8-F1
#
_cell.length_a   1.000
_cell.length_b   1.000
_cell.length_c   1.000
_cell.angle_alpha   90.00
_cell.angle_beta   90.00
_cell.angle_gamma   90.00
#
_symmetry.space_group_name_H-M   'P 1'
#
loop_
_entity.id
_entity.type
_entity.pdbx_description
1 polymer ?
#
loop_
_entity_poly.entity_id
_entity_poly.type
_entity_poly.pdbx_seq_one_letter_code
_entity_poly.pdbx_strand_id
1 'polypeptide(L)'
;MCLMVRTMPQIEQGSTFSATLVQDSLRLGIDTLPSYAFRCVNSASGWTLPAQAQAYWAWAKGPCHSLPNPPDSTPALIFSYCLPSFQSSYFSGSLKLGPTGQPRRIRTTPLLRNPRRPSLYYVNLTGINVGRVRVSLPTDYLAFDPNKGSGTIIDSGTVITRFVGPVYNAIRDEFRYQVKGPFFIRGGFDTCFVKTYENLPYENTLIHTAYGGMACLAMAAAPNNVNSALTNFQQQNLRVLFDTVNNRVGIARELCN
;
A
#
# COMPACT_ATOMS: atom_id res chain seq x y z
N MET A 1 6.40 -15.74 -18.66
CA MET A 1 5.59 -15.26 -17.52
C MET A 1 5.12 -13.86 -17.86
N CYS A 2 3.82 -13.67 -18.07
CA CYS A 2 3.29 -12.36 -18.42
C CYS A 2 3.02 -11.56 -17.14
N LEU A 3 3.69 -10.43 -17.03
CA LEU A 3 3.96 -9.75 -15.78
C LEU A 3 3.52 -8.31 -16.00
N MET A 4 2.35 -7.96 -15.49
CA MET A 4 1.80 -6.60 -15.54
C MET A 4 2.66 -5.67 -14.69
N VAL A 5 3.83 -5.31 -15.19
CA VAL A 5 4.77 -4.44 -14.50
C VAL A 5 4.58 -3.02 -15.00
N ARG A 6 4.02 -2.20 -14.13
CA ARG A 6 4.43 -0.80 -14.07
C ARG A 6 5.10 -0.61 -12.72
N THR A 7 6.41 -0.35 -12.78
CA THR A 7 7.32 0.07 -11.70
C THR A 7 6.66 0.13 -10.33
N MET A 8 6.93 -0.86 -9.48
CA MET A 8 6.75 -0.68 -8.04
C MET A 8 7.44 0.62 -7.62
N PRO A 9 6.86 1.41 -6.70
CA PRO A 9 7.65 2.42 -6.02
C PRO A 9 8.84 1.68 -5.39
N GLN A 10 10.04 2.18 -5.66
CA GLN A 10 11.29 1.60 -5.22
C GLN A 10 11.25 1.24 -3.72
N ILE A 11 11.06 -0.03 -3.41
CA ILE A 11 11.19 -0.56 -2.05
C ILE A 11 12.27 -1.65 -1.99
N GLU A 12 12.72 -2.16 -3.14
CA GLU A 12 14.01 -2.85 -3.26
C GLU A 12 14.93 -2.03 -4.19
N GLN A 13 15.93 -1.37 -3.59
CA GLN A 13 17.00 -0.74 -4.37
C GLN A 13 17.80 -1.84 -5.07
N GLY A 14 17.91 -1.77 -6.40
CA GLY A 14 18.83 -2.62 -7.19
C GLY A 14 18.19 -3.64 -8.11
N SER A 15 16.86 -3.80 -8.11
CA SER A 15 16.20 -4.74 -9.01
C SER A 15 16.02 -4.15 -10.41
N THR A 16 16.44 -4.89 -11.45
CA THR A 16 16.21 -4.52 -12.85
C THR A 16 15.49 -5.65 -13.57
N PHE A 17 14.59 -5.32 -14.50
CA PHE A 17 13.87 -6.31 -15.28
C PHE A 17 13.77 -5.90 -16.75
N SER A 18 13.74 -6.88 -17.64
CA SER A 18 13.45 -6.72 -19.06
C SER A 18 12.06 -7.25 -19.35
N ALA A 19 11.27 -6.52 -20.14
CA ALA A 19 9.90 -6.93 -20.47
C ALA A 19 9.44 -6.51 -21.86
N THR A 20 8.70 -7.38 -22.53
CA THR A 20 8.09 -7.16 -23.86
C THR A 20 6.66 -6.64 -23.70
N LEU A 21 6.25 -5.66 -24.49
CA LEU A 21 4.85 -5.21 -24.53
C LEU A 21 4.02 -6.17 -25.38
N VAL A 22 2.90 -6.63 -24.86
CA VAL A 22 1.97 -7.57 -25.49
C VAL A 22 0.55 -7.02 -25.35
N GLN A 23 -0.34 -7.38 -26.27
CA GLN A 23 -1.77 -7.09 -26.20
C GLN A 23 -2.55 -8.39 -26.29
N ASP A 24 -3.56 -8.54 -25.44
CA ASP A 24 -4.49 -9.67 -25.46
C ASP A 24 -5.84 -9.25 -24.86
N SER A 25 -6.82 -10.14 -24.85
CA SER A 25 -8.09 -9.95 -24.15
C SER A 25 -7.94 -10.18 -22.65
N LEU A 26 -8.47 -9.27 -21.83
CA LEU A 26 -8.52 -9.39 -20.38
C LEU A 26 -9.96 -9.50 -19.91
N ARG A 27 -10.32 -10.63 -19.31
CA ARG A 27 -11.66 -10.84 -18.74
C ARG A 27 -11.68 -10.46 -17.26
N LEU A 28 -12.61 -9.58 -16.88
CA LEU A 28 -12.83 -9.07 -15.53
C LEU A 28 -14.28 -9.33 -15.12
N GLY A 29 -14.51 -10.42 -14.40
CA GLY A 29 -15.87 -10.87 -14.07
C GLY A 29 -16.67 -11.19 -15.33
N ILE A 30 -17.71 -10.40 -15.59
CA ILE A 30 -18.58 -10.55 -16.78
C ILE A 30 -18.07 -9.76 -17.98
N ASP A 31 -17.16 -8.80 -17.78
CA ASP A 31 -16.67 -7.91 -18.83
C ASP A 31 -15.42 -8.50 -19.49
N THR A 32 -15.27 -8.28 -20.80
CA THR A 32 -14.05 -8.64 -21.54
C THR A 32 -13.48 -7.39 -22.19
N LEU A 33 -12.23 -7.07 -21.85
CA LEU A 33 -11.49 -5.93 -22.39
C LEU A 33 -10.61 -6.42 -23.54
N PRO A 34 -10.99 -6.18 -24.81
CA PRO A 34 -10.16 -6.57 -25.94
C PRO A 34 -8.92 -5.66 -26.04
N SER A 35 -7.84 -6.17 -26.65
CA SER A 35 -6.61 -5.42 -26.92
C SER A 35 -5.98 -4.76 -25.68
N TYR A 36 -6.14 -5.39 -24.52
CA TYR A 36 -5.56 -4.94 -23.27
C TYR A 36 -4.03 -5.06 -23.34
N ALA A 37 -3.33 -3.94 -23.21
CA ALA A 37 -1.88 -3.91 -23.26
C ALA A 37 -1.25 -4.22 -21.88
N PHE A 38 -0.38 -5.21 -21.83
CA PHE A 38 0.40 -5.57 -20.65
C PHE A 38 1.85 -5.89 -21.05
N ARG A 39 2.73 -5.99 -20.05
CA ARG A 39 4.12 -6.38 -20.30
C ARG A 39 4.30 -7.85 -19.91
N CYS A 40 5.21 -8.56 -20.58
CA CYS A 40 5.67 -9.88 -20.17
C CYS A 40 7.14 -9.78 -19.82
N VAL A 41 7.49 -10.11 -18.58
CA VAL A 41 8.87 -10.01 -18.10
C VAL A 41 9.64 -11.22 -18.61
N ASN A 42 10.75 -10.92 -19.28
CA ASN A 42 11.65 -11.90 -19.86
C ASN A 42 12.75 -12.27 -18.87
N SER A 43 13.23 -11.30 -18.11
CA SER A 43 14.25 -11.50 -17.07
C SER A 43 14.09 -10.47 -15.96
N ALA A 44 14.41 -10.87 -14.73
CA ALA A 44 14.48 -9.99 -13.58
C ALA A 44 15.73 -10.35 -12.76
N SER A 45 16.47 -9.34 -12.33
CA SER A 45 17.62 -9.45 -11.43
C SER A 45 17.31 -8.71 -10.14
N GLY A 46 17.73 -9.26 -9.00
CA GLY A 46 17.48 -8.65 -7.68
C GLY A 46 16.01 -8.61 -7.26
N TRP A 47 15.14 -9.42 -7.87
CA TRP A 47 13.71 -9.49 -7.57
C TRP A 47 13.37 -10.87 -6.99
N THR A 48 12.92 -10.93 -5.73
CA THR A 48 12.31 -12.16 -5.18
C THR A 48 10.80 -12.12 -5.37
N LEU A 49 10.30 -12.89 -6.34
CA LEU A 49 8.88 -13.16 -6.49
C LEU A 49 8.47 -14.23 -5.46
N PRO A 50 7.34 -14.09 -4.76
CA PRO A 50 6.73 -15.23 -4.10
C PRO A 50 6.56 -16.34 -5.14
N ALA A 51 6.97 -17.57 -4.83
CA ALA A 51 6.98 -18.70 -5.79
C ALA A 51 5.60 -18.98 -6.44
N GLN A 52 4.54 -18.38 -5.90
CA GLN A 52 3.14 -18.53 -6.31
C GLN A 52 2.60 -17.31 -7.09
N ALA A 53 3.30 -16.17 -7.08
CA ALA A 53 2.86 -14.93 -7.73
C ALA A 53 3.29 -14.93 -9.21
N GLN A 54 2.39 -15.36 -10.10
CA GLN A 54 2.64 -15.43 -11.55
C GLN A 54 2.47 -14.08 -12.27
N ALA A 55 1.79 -13.12 -11.65
CA ALA A 55 1.56 -11.77 -12.19
C ALA A 55 1.31 -10.76 -11.05
N TYR A 56 1.68 -9.49 -11.28
CA TYR A 56 1.29 -8.35 -10.45
C TYR A 56 0.32 -7.50 -11.22
N TRP A 57 -0.60 -6.81 -10.55
CA TRP A 57 -1.50 -5.86 -11.19
C TRP A 57 -1.32 -4.48 -10.54
N ALA A 58 -0.62 -3.59 -11.24
CA ALA A 58 -0.34 -2.25 -10.74
C ALA A 58 -1.34 -1.22 -11.28
N TRP A 59 -2.20 -0.68 -10.41
CA TRP A 59 -3.13 0.40 -10.75
C TRP A 59 -2.47 1.78 -10.62
N ALA A 60 -1.27 1.99 -11.17
CA ALA A 60 -0.54 3.24 -10.99
C ALA A 60 -0.98 4.31 -12.00
N LYS A 61 -1.27 5.56 -11.61
CA LYS A 61 -1.85 6.58 -12.52
C LYS A 61 -0.99 6.78 -13.79
N GLY A 62 -1.59 6.81 -14.97
CA GLY A 62 -0.92 7.17 -16.22
C GLY A 62 -1.46 6.47 -17.48
N PRO A 63 -0.85 6.74 -18.64
CA PRO A 63 -1.47 6.53 -19.96
C PRO A 63 -1.61 5.05 -20.37
N CYS A 64 -0.87 4.13 -19.75
CA CYS A 64 -0.94 2.70 -20.10
C CYS A 64 -2.16 1.96 -19.54
N HIS A 65 -3.08 2.64 -18.85
CA HIS A 65 -4.38 2.09 -18.43
C HIS A 65 -5.46 2.25 -19.50
N SER A 66 -5.08 2.54 -20.74
CA SER A 66 -6.03 2.78 -21.84
C SER A 66 -6.82 1.51 -22.16
N LEU A 67 -8.05 1.43 -21.63
CA LEU A 67 -9.21 1.14 -22.47
C LEU A 67 -9.16 2.09 -23.69
N PRO A 68 -9.58 1.67 -24.90
CA PRO A 68 -9.38 2.43 -26.12
C PRO A 68 -10.13 3.77 -26.03
N ASN A 69 -9.41 4.83 -25.68
CA ASN A 69 -9.86 6.22 -25.72
C ASN A 69 -8.63 7.14 -25.89
N PRO A 70 -8.81 8.35 -26.45
CA PRO A 70 -7.76 9.09 -27.16
C PRO A 70 -6.58 9.57 -26.28
N PRO A 71 -5.43 9.91 -26.91
CA PRO A 71 -4.10 9.97 -26.29
C PRO A 71 -3.89 11.06 -25.22
N ASP A 72 -4.86 11.93 -24.98
CA ASP A 72 -4.67 13.21 -24.27
C ASP A 72 -5.44 13.34 -22.96
N SER A 73 -6.01 12.24 -22.44
CA SER A 73 -6.68 12.21 -21.15
C SER A 73 -6.12 11.10 -20.26
N THR A 74 -5.73 11.44 -19.04
CA THR A 74 -5.54 10.42 -17.99
C THR A 74 -6.87 9.70 -17.81
N PRO A 75 -6.94 8.35 -17.93
CA PRO A 75 -8.20 7.63 -17.76
C PRO A 75 -8.77 7.94 -16.38
N ALA A 76 -9.91 8.62 -16.37
CA ALA A 76 -10.66 8.96 -15.17
C ALA A 76 -11.23 7.65 -14.61
N LEU A 77 -10.51 7.04 -13.67
CA LEU A 77 -10.82 5.73 -13.12
C LEU A 77 -11.25 5.87 -11.67
N ILE A 78 -12.42 5.29 -11.38
CA ILE A 78 -12.88 5.05 -10.02
C ILE A 78 -12.73 3.56 -9.77
N PHE A 79 -12.03 3.20 -8.70
CA PHE A 79 -11.91 1.81 -8.29
C PHE A 79 -11.75 1.70 -6.78
N SER A 80 -12.12 0.57 -6.21
CA SER A 80 -11.85 0.28 -4.80
C SER A 80 -11.47 -1.16 -4.59
N TYR A 81 -10.66 -1.42 -3.56
CA TYR A 81 -10.32 -2.77 -3.15
C TYR A 81 -10.57 -2.99 -1.67
N CYS A 82 -10.80 -4.25 -1.32
CA CYS A 82 -10.92 -4.76 0.05
C CYS A 82 -9.91 -5.89 0.19
N LEU A 83 -8.91 -5.71 1.06
CA LEU A 83 -7.88 -6.72 1.30
C LEU A 83 -8.30 -7.61 2.48
N PRO A 84 -8.30 -8.96 2.34
CA PRO A 84 -8.63 -9.86 3.42
C PRO A 84 -7.61 -9.77 4.54
N SER A 85 -8.07 -10.02 5.77
CA SER A 85 -7.17 -10.27 6.89
C SER A 85 -6.41 -11.57 6.69
N PHE A 86 -5.14 -11.61 7.10
CA PHE A 86 -4.35 -12.85 7.16
C PHE A 86 -4.95 -13.90 8.11
N GLN A 87 -5.86 -13.50 8.99
CA GLN A 87 -6.57 -14.39 9.90
C GLN A 87 -7.89 -14.92 9.32
N SER A 88 -8.33 -14.41 8.16
CA SER A 88 -9.58 -14.86 7.55
C SER A 88 -9.45 -16.30 7.05
N SER A 89 -10.41 -17.15 7.40
CA SER A 89 -10.52 -18.53 6.89
C SER A 89 -10.72 -18.54 5.37
N TYR A 90 -11.39 -17.51 4.86
CA TYR A 90 -11.60 -17.26 3.46
C TYR A 90 -10.69 -16.08 3.09
N PHE A 91 -9.46 -16.38 2.65
CA PHE A 91 -8.45 -15.39 2.27
C PHE A 91 -8.77 -14.81 0.89
N SER A 92 -9.96 -14.19 0.77
CA SER A 92 -10.51 -13.65 -0.46
C SER A 92 -10.75 -12.15 -0.33
N GLY A 93 -10.24 -11.39 -1.29
CA GLY A 93 -10.49 -9.95 -1.39
C GLY A 93 -11.50 -9.62 -2.47
N SER A 94 -11.75 -8.32 -2.67
CA SER A 94 -12.54 -7.87 -3.82
C SER A 94 -11.98 -6.59 -4.42
N LEU A 95 -12.08 -6.48 -5.75
CA LEU A 95 -11.79 -5.29 -6.53
C LEU A 95 -13.07 -4.85 -7.24
N LYS A 96 -13.48 -3.60 -7.06
CA LYS A 96 -14.63 -2.99 -7.73
C LYS A 96 -14.14 -1.90 -8.67
N LEU A 97 -14.49 -2.00 -9.94
CA LEU A 97 -14.15 -1.02 -10.96
C LEU A 97 -15.38 -0.19 -11.32
N GLY A 98 -15.15 1.10 -11.57
CA GLY A 98 -16.20 2.05 -11.91
C GLY A 98 -16.92 2.67 -10.70
N PRO A 99 -17.87 3.58 -10.97
CA PRO A 99 -18.62 4.29 -9.93
C PRO A 99 -19.68 3.42 -9.23
N THR A 100 -20.15 2.37 -9.89
CA THR A 100 -21.24 1.52 -9.41
C THR A 100 -20.77 0.59 -8.28
N GLY A 101 -21.62 0.41 -7.25
CA GLY A 101 -21.33 -0.52 -6.15
C GLY A 101 -20.28 -0.05 -5.14
N GLN A 102 -19.85 1.21 -5.23
CA GLN A 102 -18.95 1.84 -4.28
C GLN A 102 -19.65 2.14 -2.93
N PRO A 103 -18.93 2.14 -1.80
CA PRO A 103 -19.54 2.36 -0.49
C PRO A 103 -20.21 3.74 -0.37
N ARG A 104 -21.43 3.78 0.16
CA ARG A 104 -22.16 5.04 0.40
C ARG A 104 -21.63 5.81 1.62
N ARG A 105 -21.14 5.10 2.64
CA ARG A 105 -20.58 5.68 3.87
C ARG A 105 -19.07 5.54 3.86
N ILE A 106 -18.38 6.56 3.35
CA ILE A 106 -16.93 6.55 3.19
C ILE A 106 -16.33 7.88 3.66
N ARG A 107 -15.22 7.83 4.40
CA ARG A 107 -14.46 9.02 4.77
C ARG A 107 -13.47 9.33 3.68
N THR A 108 -13.38 10.58 3.26
CA THR A 108 -12.55 10.96 2.12
C THR A 108 -11.46 11.93 2.53
N THR A 109 -10.35 11.88 1.80
CA THR A 109 -9.23 12.81 1.89
C THR A 109 -8.78 13.17 0.47
N PRO A 110 -8.26 14.40 0.23
CA PRO A 110 -7.75 14.77 -1.07
C PRO A 110 -6.65 13.83 -1.56
N LEU A 111 -6.78 13.40 -2.82
CA LEU A 111 -5.76 12.66 -3.54
C LEU A 111 -4.80 13.66 -4.19
N LEU A 112 -3.59 13.74 -3.67
CA LEU A 112 -2.58 14.68 -4.14
C LEU A 112 -1.87 14.14 -5.39
N ARG A 113 -1.35 15.06 -6.21
CA ARG A 113 -0.62 14.75 -7.44
C ARG A 113 0.79 15.31 -7.36
N ASN A 114 1.78 14.43 -7.50
CA ASN A 114 3.17 14.81 -7.56
C ASN A 114 3.69 14.72 -9.01
N PRO A 115 4.10 15.82 -9.65
CA PRO A 115 4.57 15.80 -11.04
C PRO A 115 5.83 14.93 -11.25
N ARG A 116 6.70 14.79 -10.25
CA ARG A 116 7.91 13.96 -10.34
C ARG A 116 7.59 12.46 -10.28
N ARG A 117 6.51 12.08 -9.59
CA ARG A 117 6.06 10.68 -9.43
C ARG A 117 4.56 10.60 -9.67
N PRO A 118 4.09 10.86 -10.90
CA PRO A 118 2.67 11.05 -11.19
C PRO A 118 1.85 9.78 -11.04
N SER A 119 2.51 8.61 -11.02
CA SER A 119 1.88 7.30 -10.92
C SER A 119 1.49 6.89 -9.50
N LEU A 120 2.01 7.57 -8.47
CA LEU A 120 1.75 7.23 -7.07
C LEU A 120 0.51 7.97 -6.52
N TYR A 121 -0.13 7.35 -5.52
CA TYR A 121 -1.29 7.91 -4.84
C TYR A 121 -0.87 8.60 -3.56
N TYR A 122 -0.69 9.92 -3.63
CA TYR A 122 -0.30 10.72 -2.48
C TYR A 122 -1.50 11.18 -1.67
N VAL A 123 -1.35 11.18 -0.35
CA VAL A 123 -2.31 11.74 0.60
C VAL A 123 -1.58 12.64 1.60
N ASN A 124 -2.30 13.60 2.16
CA ASN A 124 -1.75 14.45 3.22
C ASN A 124 -1.92 13.77 4.58
N LEU A 125 -0.83 13.26 5.16
CA LEU A 125 -0.85 12.70 6.51
C LEU A 125 -0.50 13.80 7.53
N THR A 126 -1.49 14.22 8.32
CA THR A 126 -1.36 15.38 9.23
C THR A 126 -1.03 15.02 10.67
N GLY A 127 -1.05 13.72 11.02
CA GLY A 127 -0.77 13.27 12.37
C GLY A 127 -0.98 11.78 12.53
N ILE A 128 -0.44 11.25 13.62
CA ILE A 128 -0.52 9.84 14.01
C ILE A 128 -0.79 9.80 15.51
N ASN A 129 -1.73 8.96 15.91
CA ASN A 129 -1.96 8.65 17.31
C ASN A 129 -1.50 7.22 17.59
N VAL A 130 -0.83 7.02 18.72
CA VAL A 130 -0.53 5.70 19.28
C VAL A 130 -1.43 5.54 20.51
N GLY A 131 -2.38 4.61 20.44
CA GLY A 131 -3.45 4.52 21.43
C GLY A 131 -4.24 5.84 21.50
N ARG A 132 -4.21 6.50 22.67
CA ARG A 132 -4.87 7.79 22.90
C ARG A 132 -3.93 8.99 22.82
N VAL A 133 -2.64 8.77 22.58
CA VAL A 133 -1.62 9.84 22.57
C VAL A 133 -1.37 10.26 21.13
N ARG A 134 -1.47 11.56 20.86
CA ARG A 134 -1.02 12.14 19.58
C ARG A 134 0.50 12.29 19.61
N VAL A 135 1.19 11.58 18.73
CA VAL A 135 2.65 11.58 18.68
C VAL A 135 3.15 12.95 18.21
N SER A 136 4.18 13.47 18.86
CA SER A 136 4.91 14.64 18.36
C SER A 136 5.77 14.21 17.17
N LEU A 137 5.33 14.56 15.96
CA LEU A 137 5.99 14.16 14.72
C LEU A 137 6.76 15.32 14.11
N PRO A 138 7.93 15.07 13.50
CA PRO A 138 8.66 16.10 12.77
C PRO A 138 7.93 16.35 11.43
N THR A 139 7.01 17.32 11.44
CA THR A 139 6.03 17.54 10.36
C THR A 139 6.65 17.82 8.99
N ASP A 140 7.85 18.41 8.95
CA ASP A 140 8.60 18.66 7.71
C ASP A 140 8.89 17.39 6.90
N TYR A 141 9.04 16.24 7.58
CA TYR A 141 9.28 14.95 6.94
C TYR A 141 8.00 14.27 6.42
N LEU A 142 6.82 14.68 6.93
CA LEU A 142 5.52 14.20 6.48
C LEU A 142 4.88 15.10 5.42
N ALA A 143 5.26 16.38 5.42
CA ALA A 143 4.71 17.37 4.52
C ALA A 143 4.86 16.93 3.05
N PHE A 144 3.75 17.06 2.33
CA PHE A 144 3.72 16.85 0.90
C PHE A 144 4.46 18.00 0.21
N ASP A 145 5.47 17.66 -0.59
CA ASP A 145 6.19 18.62 -1.43
C ASP A 145 6.20 18.10 -2.88
N PRO A 146 5.45 18.75 -3.80
CA PRO A 146 5.41 18.37 -5.20
C PRO A 146 6.77 18.56 -5.90
N ASN A 147 7.60 19.48 -5.41
CA ASN A 147 8.91 19.75 -5.95
C ASN A 147 9.94 18.74 -5.45
N LYS A 148 9.87 18.26 -4.21
CA LYS A 148 10.83 17.24 -3.71
C LYS A 148 10.42 15.82 -4.02
N GLY A 149 9.13 15.57 -4.29
CA GLY A 149 8.64 14.20 -4.37
C GLY A 149 8.17 13.64 -3.02
N SER A 150 8.19 14.43 -1.95
CA SER A 150 7.90 13.99 -0.58
C SER A 150 6.40 13.93 -0.28
N GLY A 151 6.06 13.32 0.85
CA GLY A 151 4.69 13.08 1.29
C GLY A 151 4.44 11.59 1.52
N THR A 152 3.20 11.27 1.86
CA THR A 152 2.76 9.91 2.18
C THR A 152 2.01 9.30 1.00
N ILE A 153 2.35 8.06 0.65
CA ILE A 153 1.69 7.31 -0.41
C ILE A 153 0.81 6.19 0.16
N ILE A 154 -0.22 5.80 -0.58
CA ILE A 154 -0.98 4.57 -0.34
C ILE A 154 -0.47 3.51 -1.32
N ASP A 155 0.00 2.38 -0.79
CA ASP A 155 0.65 1.33 -1.57
C ASP A 155 0.25 -0.08 -1.11
N SER A 156 -0.61 -0.75 -1.87
CA SER A 156 -0.98 -2.14 -1.58
C SER A 156 0.12 -3.16 -1.97
N GLY A 157 1.16 -2.74 -2.69
CA GLY A 157 2.24 -3.60 -3.18
C GLY A 157 3.27 -3.99 -2.11
N THR A 158 3.31 -3.25 -1.00
CA THR A 158 4.21 -3.51 0.12
C THR A 158 3.48 -4.16 1.29
N VAL A 159 4.13 -5.11 1.96
CA VAL A 159 3.53 -5.85 3.07
C VAL A 159 3.21 -4.92 4.25
N ILE A 160 4.19 -4.21 4.79
CA ILE A 160 4.06 -3.40 6.01
C ILE A 160 4.30 -1.91 5.78
N THR A 161 3.60 -1.08 6.56
CA THR A 161 3.73 0.37 6.51
C THR A 161 5.16 0.78 6.83
N ARG A 162 5.67 1.71 6.04
CA ARG A 162 7.02 2.24 6.21
C ARG A 162 6.97 3.75 6.36
N PHE A 163 7.62 4.28 7.38
CA PHE A 163 7.75 5.72 7.58
C PHE A 163 9.21 6.14 7.41
N VAL A 164 9.44 7.34 6.88
CA VAL A 164 10.78 7.94 6.90
C VAL A 164 11.35 7.94 8.33
N GLY A 165 12.66 7.70 8.45
CA GLY A 165 13.32 7.37 9.73
C GLY A 165 12.90 8.20 10.95
N PRO A 166 12.95 9.56 10.89
CA PRO A 166 12.56 10.40 12.03
C PRO A 166 11.10 10.21 12.47
N VAL A 167 10.18 10.03 11.51
CA VAL A 167 8.75 9.80 11.78
C VAL A 167 8.55 8.41 12.38
N TYR A 168 9.22 7.39 11.81
CA TYR A 168 9.16 6.03 12.34
C TYR A 168 9.66 5.96 13.79
N ASN A 169 10.80 6.58 14.08
CA ASN A 169 11.37 6.58 15.42
C ASN A 169 10.41 7.18 16.45
N ALA A 170 9.77 8.32 16.14
CA ALA A 170 8.79 8.93 17.04
C ALA A 170 7.59 8.00 17.33
N ILE A 171 7.06 7.31 16.31
CA ILE A 171 5.96 6.35 16.48
C ILE A 171 6.42 5.14 17.30
N ARG A 172 7.58 4.57 16.95
CA ARG A 172 8.16 3.41 17.61
C ARG A 172 8.43 3.70 19.09
N ASP A 173 8.99 4.85 19.40
CA ASP A 173 9.40 5.19 20.75
C ASP A 173 8.17 5.42 21.65
N GLU A 174 7.11 6.08 21.13
CA GLU A 174 5.82 6.18 21.84
C GLU A 174 5.17 4.80 22.02
N PHE A 175 5.19 3.96 20.98
CA PHE A 175 4.67 2.59 21.07
C PHE A 175 5.41 1.78 22.16
N ARG A 176 6.74 1.86 22.18
CA ARG A 176 7.58 1.17 23.17
C ARG A 176 7.32 1.69 24.59
N TYR A 177 7.10 3.00 24.73
CA TYR A 177 6.74 3.63 25.99
C TYR A 177 5.40 3.12 26.55
N GLN A 178 4.40 2.91 25.69
CA GLN A 178 3.08 2.39 26.12
C GLN A 178 3.11 0.89 26.43
N VAL A 179 3.84 0.08 25.65
CA VAL A 179 3.88 -1.38 25.81
C VAL A 179 4.76 -1.82 27.00
N LYS A 180 5.80 -1.05 27.36
CA LYS A 180 6.69 -1.30 28.53
C LYS A 180 7.30 -2.71 28.62
N GLY A 181 7.45 -3.40 27.50
CA GLY A 181 8.03 -4.74 27.42
C GLY A 181 9.53 -4.74 27.08
N PRO A 182 10.23 -5.86 27.29
CA PRO A 182 11.54 -6.06 26.68
C PRO A 182 11.38 -6.19 25.16
N PHE A 183 12.11 -5.36 24.42
CA PHE A 183 12.08 -5.36 22.95
C PHE A 183 13.33 -6.00 22.36
N PHE A 184 13.15 -6.75 21.29
CA PHE A 184 14.23 -7.38 20.54
C PHE A 184 13.98 -7.30 19.03
N ILE A 185 15.05 -7.47 18.25
CA ILE A 185 15.02 -7.42 16.78
C ILE A 185 14.82 -8.84 16.24
N ARG A 186 13.87 -9.02 15.32
CA ARG A 186 13.66 -10.31 14.64
C ARG A 186 13.04 -10.13 13.26
N GLY A 187 13.57 -10.84 12.25
CA GLY A 187 12.96 -10.90 10.92
C GLY A 187 12.79 -9.54 10.23
N GLY A 188 13.71 -8.60 10.45
CA GLY A 188 13.63 -7.24 9.89
C GLY A 188 12.72 -6.28 10.66
N PHE A 189 12.10 -6.73 11.76
CA PHE A 189 11.36 -5.88 12.69
C PHE A 189 12.23 -5.53 13.90
N ASP A 190 12.29 -4.25 14.27
CA ASP A 190 13.13 -3.78 15.38
C ASP A 190 12.41 -3.79 16.75
N THR A 191 11.08 -3.96 16.73
CA THR A 191 10.20 -3.82 17.89
C THR A 191 9.34 -5.08 18.03
N CYS A 192 9.96 -6.17 18.46
CA CYS A 192 9.29 -7.42 18.83
C CYS A 192 9.30 -7.62 20.35
N PHE A 193 8.25 -8.23 20.89
CA PHE A 193 8.07 -8.46 22.32
C PHE A 193 7.21 -9.71 22.58
N VAL A 194 7.23 -10.20 23.83
CA VAL A 194 6.39 -11.32 24.26
C VAL A 194 4.93 -10.87 24.33
N LYS A 195 4.02 -11.69 23.82
CA LYS A 195 2.59 -11.33 23.67
C LYS A 195 1.92 -10.84 24.97
N THR A 196 2.41 -11.25 26.14
CA THR A 196 1.88 -10.82 27.45
C THR A 196 1.88 -9.31 27.68
N TYR A 197 2.68 -8.54 26.93
CA TYR A 197 2.74 -7.07 27.03
C TYR A 197 1.81 -6.35 26.03
N GLU A 198 1.00 -7.09 25.27
CA GLU A 198 0.10 -6.52 24.26
C GLU A 198 -1.08 -5.76 24.90
N ASN A 199 -1.07 -4.44 24.77
CA ASN A 199 -2.10 -3.54 25.32
C ASN A 199 -2.83 -2.71 24.24
N LEU A 200 -2.60 -3.00 22.96
CA LEU A 200 -3.10 -2.25 21.81
C LEU A 200 -3.98 -3.14 20.92
N PRO A 201 -4.90 -2.55 20.12
CA PRO A 201 -5.69 -3.33 19.17
C PRO A 201 -4.76 -4.08 18.20
N TYR A 202 -4.93 -5.40 18.17
CA TYR A 202 -4.05 -6.31 17.44
C TYR A 202 -4.15 -6.15 15.92
N GLU A 203 -5.37 -5.89 15.42
CA GLU A 203 -5.64 -5.82 13.99
C GLU A 203 -4.79 -4.74 13.33
N ASN A 204 -4.11 -5.11 12.25
CA ASN A 204 -3.36 -4.22 11.38
C ASN A 204 -2.15 -3.48 12.04
N THR A 205 -1.88 -3.74 13.32
CA THR A 205 -0.80 -3.09 14.09
C THR A 205 0.32 -4.06 14.45
N LEU A 206 -0.01 -5.34 14.73
CA LEU A 206 0.95 -6.33 15.22
C LEU A 206 0.98 -7.58 14.32
N ILE A 207 2.19 -8.04 14.00
CA ILE A 207 2.43 -9.31 13.34
C ILE A 207 2.78 -10.34 14.41
N HIS A 208 1.99 -11.41 14.47
CA HIS A 208 2.24 -12.54 15.35
C HIS A 208 3.15 -13.55 14.68
N THR A 209 4.12 -14.07 15.43
CA THR A 209 4.96 -15.17 14.96
C THR A 209 4.17 -16.48 14.91
N ALA A 210 4.58 -17.42 14.05
CA ALA A 210 3.90 -18.70 13.85
C ALA A 210 3.71 -19.54 15.13
N TYR A 211 4.56 -19.33 16.15
CA TYR A 211 4.49 -20.03 17.44
C TYR A 211 3.64 -19.29 18.49
N GLY A 212 2.99 -18.18 18.13
CA GLY A 212 1.96 -17.50 18.95
C GLY A 212 2.44 -16.76 20.21
N GLY A 213 3.68 -16.99 20.68
CA GLY A 213 4.21 -16.39 21.92
C GLY A 213 4.79 -14.97 21.77
N MET A 214 4.96 -14.49 20.54
CA MET A 214 5.63 -13.21 20.25
C MET A 214 4.86 -12.41 19.21
N ALA A 215 4.90 -11.08 19.37
CA ALA A 215 4.34 -10.09 18.47
C ALA A 215 5.40 -9.06 18.08
N CYS A 216 5.33 -8.54 16.86
CA CYS A 216 6.20 -7.48 16.35
C CYS A 216 5.35 -6.32 15.81
N LEU A 217 5.81 -5.08 16.01
CA LEU A 217 5.19 -3.90 15.41
C LEU A 217 5.20 -4.02 13.89
N ALA A 218 4.03 -3.97 13.25
CA ALA A 218 3.85 -4.13 11.81
C ALA A 218 4.22 -2.86 11.02
N MET A 219 5.26 -2.15 11.44
CA MET A 219 5.76 -0.92 10.83
C MET A 219 7.29 -0.91 10.90
N ALA A 220 7.93 -0.31 9.89
CA ALA A 220 9.38 -0.19 9.82
C ALA A 220 9.84 1.17 9.30
N ALA A 221 11.12 1.47 9.49
CA ALA A 221 11.75 2.59 8.79
C ALA A 221 11.77 2.34 7.27
N ALA A 222 11.45 3.37 6.50
CA ALA A 222 11.64 3.39 5.06
C ALA A 222 13.14 3.50 4.73
N PRO A 223 13.63 2.85 3.66
CA PRO A 223 14.97 3.10 3.15
C PRO A 223 15.17 4.58 2.80
N ASN A 224 16.44 5.01 2.76
CA ASN A 224 16.77 6.38 2.38
C ASN A 224 16.18 6.74 1.01
N ASN A 225 15.64 7.96 0.90
CA ASN A 225 14.99 8.50 -0.31
C ASN A 225 13.67 7.82 -0.74
N VAL A 226 13.07 7.01 0.13
CA VAL A 226 11.75 6.42 -0.07
C VAL A 226 10.70 7.20 0.73
N ASN A 227 9.52 7.41 0.13
CA ASN A 227 8.39 8.06 0.79
C ASN A 227 7.84 7.22 1.94
N SER A 228 7.22 7.88 2.91
CA SER A 228 6.33 7.16 3.83
C SER A 228 5.19 6.51 3.05
N ALA A 229 4.87 5.25 3.35
CA ALA A 229 3.87 4.47 2.64
C ALA A 229 2.94 3.78 3.63
N LEU A 230 1.63 3.99 3.46
CA LEU A 230 0.57 3.23 4.14
C LEU A 230 0.26 2.01 3.28
N THR A 231 0.42 0.80 3.81
CA THR A 231 0.52 -0.39 2.97
C THR A 231 -0.45 -1.53 3.30
N ASN A 232 -0.31 -2.66 2.60
CA ASN A 232 -1.22 -3.81 2.61
C ASN A 232 -1.73 -4.21 4.00
N PHE A 233 -0.83 -4.51 4.95
CA PHE A 233 -1.21 -4.97 6.29
C PHE A 233 -2.10 -3.96 7.03
N GLN A 234 -1.84 -2.66 6.85
CA GLN A 234 -2.63 -1.59 7.45
C GLN A 234 -3.96 -1.32 6.74
N GLN A 235 -4.15 -1.88 5.55
CA GLN A 235 -5.34 -1.71 4.71
C GLN A 235 -6.29 -2.92 4.75
N GLN A 236 -5.97 -3.96 5.53
CA GLN A 236 -6.84 -5.12 5.68
C GLN A 236 -8.15 -4.75 6.35
N ASN A 237 -9.24 -5.41 5.95
CA ASN A 237 -10.60 -5.11 6.44
C ASN A 237 -10.99 -3.63 6.30
N LEU A 238 -10.40 -2.96 5.31
CA LEU A 238 -10.77 -1.63 4.87
C LEU A 238 -11.06 -1.68 3.37
N ARG A 239 -12.11 -0.96 2.97
CA ARG A 239 -12.37 -0.62 1.58
C ARG A 239 -11.66 0.69 1.28
N VAL A 240 -10.63 0.62 0.42
CA VAL A 240 -9.89 1.79 -0.05
C VAL A 240 -10.38 2.13 -1.46
N LEU A 241 -11.03 3.30 -1.60
CA LEU A 241 -11.55 3.84 -2.86
C LEU A 241 -10.57 4.87 -3.42
N PHE A 242 -10.23 4.73 -4.68
CA PHE A 242 -9.54 5.75 -5.46
C PHE A 242 -10.51 6.32 -6.48
N ASP A 243 -10.80 7.61 -6.33
CA ASP A 243 -11.58 8.36 -7.30
C ASP A 243 -10.67 9.43 -7.90
N THR A 244 -10.04 9.04 -9.01
CA THR A 244 -9.09 9.90 -9.74
C THR A 244 -9.79 11.00 -10.52
N VAL A 245 -11.11 10.88 -10.73
CA VAL A 245 -11.94 11.90 -11.40
C VAL A 245 -12.10 13.10 -10.49
N ASN A 246 -12.44 12.85 -9.22
CA ASN A 246 -12.69 13.88 -8.22
C ASN A 246 -11.49 14.14 -7.31
N ASN A 247 -10.31 13.60 -7.64
CA ASN A 247 -9.08 13.70 -6.85
C ASN A 247 -9.29 13.41 -5.35
N ARG A 248 -9.90 12.26 -5.04
CA ARG A 248 -10.14 11.84 -3.65
C ARG A 248 -9.78 10.38 -3.43
N VAL A 249 -9.31 10.10 -2.22
CA VAL A 249 -9.24 8.74 -1.68
C VAL A 249 -10.30 8.60 -0.62
N GLY A 250 -11.06 7.51 -0.69
CA GLY A 250 -12.03 7.13 0.33
C GLY A 250 -11.53 5.93 1.14
N ILE A 251 -11.82 5.91 2.44
CA ILE A 251 -11.56 4.78 3.32
C ILE A 251 -12.83 4.48 4.12
N ALA A 252 -13.28 3.24 4.08
CA ALA A 252 -14.39 2.73 4.87
C ALA A 252 -13.98 1.41 5.53
N ARG A 253 -14.49 1.14 6.74
CA ARG A 253 -14.33 -0.18 7.35
C ARG A 253 -15.23 -1.19 6.65
N GLU A 254 -14.68 -2.32 6.26
CA GLU A 254 -15.40 -3.40 5.58
C GLU A 254 -14.66 -4.70 5.85
N LEU A 255 -15.31 -5.68 6.49
CA LEU A 255 -14.70 -7.01 6.65
C LEU A 255 -14.60 -7.66 5.26
N CYS A 256 -13.39 -8.01 4.85
CA CYS A 256 -13.13 -8.57 3.52
C CYS A 256 -12.99 -10.09 3.66
N ASN A 257 -13.97 -10.84 3.17
CA ASN A 257 -14.05 -12.30 3.22
C ASN A 257 -14.73 -12.88 1.98
#